data_AF-A0AAD9KF32-F1
#
_entry.id   AF-A0AAD9KF32-F1
#
_cell.length_a   1.000
_cell.length_b   1.000
_cell.length_c   1.000
_cell.angle_alpha   90.00
_cell.angle_beta   90.00
_cell.angle_gamma   90.00
#
_symmetry.space_group_name_H-M   'P 1'
#
loop_
_entity.id
_entity.type
_entity.pdbx_description
1 polymer ?
#
loop_
_entity_poly.entity_id
_entity_poly.type
_entity_poly.pdbx_seq_one_letter_code
_entity_poly.pdbx_strand_id
1 'polypeptide(L)'
;MGDFNHGHIQWTSLQSTGREDQEFLNLVQDSFLSQHVLEETRGENVLDLVLSSQKEFVDNVKICEPLGCSDHNHIHFIIKIKGERNRKIRYRKEF
;
A
#
# COMPACT_ATOMS: atom_id res chain seq x y z
N MET A 1 -4.83 0.43 3.75
CA MET A 1 -3.95 1.56 4.13
C MET A 1 -4.28 1.90 5.55
N GLY A 2 -3.28 2.03 6.41
CA GLY A 2 -3.47 2.40 7.82
C GLY A 2 -2.17 2.28 8.61
N ASP A 3 -2.21 2.77 9.85
CA ASP A 3 -1.14 2.63 10.84
C ASP A 3 -1.24 1.25 11.52
N PHE A 4 -0.18 0.45 11.42
CA PHE A 4 -0.08 -0.88 12.03
C PHE A 4 0.83 -0.91 13.26
N ASN A 5 1.54 0.17 13.57
CA ASN A 5 2.46 0.28 14.71
C ASN A 5 3.55 -0.82 14.80
N HIS A 6 3.94 -1.42 13.68
CA HIS A 6 5.02 -2.42 13.62
C HIS A 6 6.37 -1.80 13.21
N GLY A 7 6.95 -0.99 14.12
CA GLY A 7 8.14 -0.18 13.84
C GLY A 7 9.46 -0.96 13.75
N HIS A 8 9.48 -2.24 14.14
CA HIS A 8 10.70 -3.05 14.11
C HIS A 8 10.87 -3.84 12.81
N ILE A 9 9.96 -3.69 11.85
CA ILE A 9 10.02 -4.35 10.55
C ILE A 9 10.88 -3.55 9.58
N GLN A 10 11.91 -4.20 9.05
CA GLN A 10 12.71 -3.71 7.93
C GLN A 10 12.11 -4.22 6.62
N TRP A 11 11.24 -3.43 6.00
CA TRP A 11 10.47 -3.80 4.80
C TRP A 11 11.33 -4.08 3.57
N THR A 12 12.52 -3.47 3.46
CA THR A 12 13.45 -3.71 2.34
C THR A 12 14.12 -5.08 2.41
N SER A 13 14.45 -5.56 3.62
CA SER A 13 15.06 -6.87 3.85
C SER A 13 14.07 -7.96 4.26
N LEU A 14 12.81 -7.61 4.52
CA LEU A 14 11.78 -8.49 5.09
C LEU A 14 12.28 -9.19 6.37
N GLN A 15 12.81 -8.41 7.30
CA GLN A 15 13.27 -8.90 8.61
C GLN A 15 12.63 -8.09 9.71
N SER A 16 12.51 -8.68 10.90
CA SER A 16 12.11 -7.96 12.10
C SER A 16 12.92 -8.40 13.31
N THR A 17 13.16 -7.48 14.25
CA THR A 17 13.78 -7.78 15.55
C THR A 17 12.75 -8.05 16.66
N GLY A 18 11.48 -7.71 16.44
CA GLY A 18 10.39 -7.90 17.40
C GLY A 18 9.59 -9.17 17.11
N ARG A 19 9.16 -9.89 18.16
CA ARG A 19 8.36 -11.11 17.98
C ARG A 19 7.01 -10.81 17.31
N GLU A 20 6.28 -9.82 17.81
CA GLU A 20 4.96 -9.45 17.29
C GLU A 20 5.07 -8.91 15.85
N ASP A 21 6.05 -8.06 15.60
CA ASP A 21 6.39 -7.57 14.26
C ASP A 21 6.74 -8.71 13.30
N GLN A 22 7.47 -9.74 13.75
CA GLN A 22 7.79 -10.91 12.94
C GLN A 22 6.55 -11.75 12.65
N GLU A 23 5.65 -11.92 13.63
CA GLU A 23 4.37 -12.60 13.44
C GLU A 23 3.49 -11.85 12.41
N PHE A 24 3.45 -10.52 12.48
CA PHE A 24 2.75 -9.69 11.50
C PHE A 24 3.41 -9.76 10.10
N LEU A 25 4.73 -9.67 10.03
CA LEU A 25 5.47 -9.80 8.77
C LEU A 25 5.20 -11.16 8.10
N ASN A 26 5.14 -12.23 8.88
CA ASN A 26 4.76 -13.56 8.38
C ASN A 26 3.32 -13.56 7.89
N LEU A 27 2.38 -12.99 8.64
CA LEU A 27 0.98 -12.88 8.23
C LEU A 27 0.81 -12.16 6.89
N VAL A 28 1.52 -11.06 6.67
CA VAL A 28 1.48 -10.30 5.41
C VAL A 28 1.99 -11.15 4.24
N GLN A 29 3.09 -11.88 4.45
CA GLN A 29 3.68 -12.78 3.44
C GLN A 29 2.78 -13.99 3.14
N ASP A 30 2.27 -14.64 4.17
CA ASP A 30 1.38 -15.81 4.06
C ASP A 30 0.03 -15.44 3.42
N SER A 31 -0.39 -14.19 3.56
CA SER A 31 -1.58 -13.65 2.90
C SER A 31 -1.33 -13.24 1.45
N PHE A 32 -0.11 -13.41 0.93
CA PHE A 32 0.32 -12.99 -0.40
C PHE A 32 0.06 -11.50 -0.67
N LEU A 33 0.16 -10.66 0.36
CA LEU A 33 -0.03 -9.22 0.25
C LEU A 33 1.29 -8.54 -0.12
N SER A 34 1.22 -7.61 -1.06
CA SER A 34 2.31 -6.70 -1.43
C SER A 34 2.22 -5.43 -0.58
N GLN A 35 3.30 -5.15 0.14
CA GLN A 35 3.50 -3.87 0.84
C GLN A 35 4.19 -2.87 -0.09
N HIS A 36 3.80 -1.59 -0.03
CA HIS A 36 4.28 -0.57 -0.97
C HIS A 36 5.02 0.63 -0.37
N VAL A 37 5.17 0.70 0.96
CA VAL A 37 5.72 1.88 1.66
C VAL A 37 7.13 1.57 2.14
N LEU A 38 8.16 2.11 1.50
CA LEU A 38 9.56 1.77 1.85
C LEU A 38 10.31 2.90 2.57
N GLU A 39 9.63 4.00 2.84
CA GLU A 39 10.16 5.22 3.46
C GLU A 39 9.37 5.54 4.74
N GLU A 40 10.02 6.22 5.67
CA GLU A 40 9.55 6.42 7.04
C GLU A 40 8.30 7.31 7.11
N THR A 41 7.26 6.82 7.78
CA THR A 41 5.98 7.54 7.91
C THR A 41 5.86 8.26 9.24
N ARG A 42 6.73 7.96 10.21
CA ARG A 42 6.80 8.64 11.50
C ARG A 42 8.20 8.49 12.10
N GLY A 43 8.91 9.60 12.28
CA GLY A 43 10.30 9.56 12.76
C GLY A 43 11.17 8.71 11.83
N GLU A 44 11.82 7.68 12.38
CA GLU A 44 12.66 6.74 11.62
C GLU A 44 11.94 5.42 11.28
N ASN A 45 10.62 5.34 11.47
CA ASN A 45 9.86 4.10 11.35
C ASN A 45 8.84 4.13 10.20
N VAL A 46 8.63 2.96 9.59
CA VAL A 46 7.56 2.70 8.63
C VAL A 46 6.38 2.06 9.36
N LEU A 47 5.41 2.88 9.80
CA LEU A 47 4.27 2.42 10.59
C LEU A 47 2.98 2.35 9.77
N ASP A 48 2.82 3.30 8.85
CA ASP A 48 1.68 3.40 7.96
C ASP A 48 1.93 2.58 6.69
N LEU A 49 1.11 1.57 6.46
CA LEU A 49 1.30 0.62 5.36
C LEU A 49 0.21 0.73 4.32
N VAL A 50 0.61 0.57 3.06
CA VAL A 50 -0.29 0.27 1.94
C VAL A 50 -0.06 -1.17 1.56
N LEU A 51 -1.11 -2.00 1.68
CA LEU A 51 -1.12 -3.41 1.32
C LEU A 51 -2.08 -3.63 0.14
N SER A 52 -1.69 -4.45 -0.83
CA SER A 52 -2.57 -4.91 -1.92
C SER A 52 -2.36 -6.39 -2.23
N SER A 53 -3.35 -7.04 -2.84
CA SER A 53 -3.22 -8.43 -3.29
C SER A 53 -2.34 -8.61 -4.52
N GLN A 54 -2.12 -7.54 -5.29
CA GLN A 54 -1.28 -7.52 -6.49
C GLN A 54 -0.47 -6.23 -6.51
N LYS A 55 0.82 -6.34 -6.80
CA LYS A 55 1.74 -5.20 -6.78
C LYS A 55 1.34 -4.11 -7.77
N GLU A 56 0.70 -4.49 -8.88
CA GLU A 56 0.33 -3.61 -9.98
C GLU A 56 -0.83 -2.67 -9.64
N PHE A 57 -1.58 -2.91 -8.56
CA PHE A 57 -2.73 -2.08 -8.19
C PHE A 57 -2.35 -0.75 -7.55
N VAL A 58 -1.14 -0.64 -7.00
CA VAL A 58 -0.68 0.58 -6.34
C VAL A 58 0.56 1.07 -7.09
N ASP A 59 0.60 2.37 -7.36
CA ASP A 59 1.70 3.00 -8.08
C ASP A 59 1.97 4.40 -7.52
N ASN A 60 3.15 4.95 -7.84
CA ASN A 60 3.57 6.29 -7.44
C ASN A 60 3.40 6.57 -5.94
N VAL A 61 3.82 5.62 -5.09
CA VAL A 61 3.87 5.86 -3.63
C VAL A 61 4.89 6.94 -3.34
N LYS A 62 4.48 7.95 -2.58
CA LYS A 62 5.31 9.06 -2.12
C LYS A 62 5.00 9.34 -0.66
N ILE A 63 6.05 9.55 0.11
CA ILE A 63 5.96 10.06 1.47
C ILE A 63 6.17 11.56 1.41
N CYS A 64 5.25 12.27 2.04
CA CYS A 64 5.19 13.71 2.00
C CYS A 64 5.15 14.26 3.43
N GLU A 65 5.53 15.52 3.59
CA GLU A 65 5.65 16.18 4.89
C GLU A 65 4.37 16.12 5.74
N PRO A 66 4.44 16.12 7.08
CA PRO A 66 3.25 16.01 7.91
C PRO A 66 2.20 17.08 7.62
N LEU A 67 0.92 16.70 7.70
CA LEU A 67 -0.18 17.65 7.54
C LEU A 67 -0.42 18.40 8.86
N GLY A 68 -0.19 19.70 8.85
CA GLY A 68 -0.39 20.57 10.02
C GLY A 68 0.58 20.23 11.15
N CYS A 69 0.06 19.91 12.34
CA CYS A 69 0.86 19.58 13.52
C CYS A 69 0.96 18.06 13.76
N SER A 70 0.64 17.23 12.75
CA SER A 70 0.81 15.78 12.86
C SER A 70 2.29 15.41 12.98
N ASP A 71 2.59 14.36 13.73
CA ASP A 71 3.90 13.71 13.77
C ASP A 71 4.03 12.58 12.74
N HIS A 72 2.97 12.26 12.00
CA HIS A 72 2.98 11.33 10.88
C HIS A 72 3.10 12.09 9.54
N ASN A 73 3.99 11.61 8.69
CA ASN A 73 4.06 11.96 7.27
C ASN A 73 2.83 11.44 6.53
N HIS A 74 2.35 12.16 5.51
CA HIS A 74 1.23 11.69 4.71
C HIS A 74 1.70 10.84 3.52
N ILE A 75 0.97 9.76 3.23
CA ILE A 75 1.24 8.89 2.09
C ILE A 75 0.34 9.29 0.92
N HIS A 76 0.94 9.59 -0.22
CA HIS A 76 0.25 9.74 -1.49
C HIS A 76 0.53 8.53 -2.38
N PHE A 77 -0.50 7.95 -3.01
CA PHE A 77 -0.35 6.88 -3.99
C PHE A 77 -1.52 6.84 -4.98
N ILE A 78 -1.32 6.15 -6.10
CA ILE A 78 -2.33 5.95 -7.14
C ILE A 78 -2.84 4.52 -7.11
N ILE A 79 -4.16 4.34 -7.12
CA ILE A 79 -4.81 3.04 -7.32
C ILE A 79 -5.10 2.84 -8.81
N LYS A 80 -4.56 1.79 -9.41
CA LYS A 80 -4.86 1.41 -10.79
C LYS A 80 -6.13 0.57 -10.86
N ILE A 81 -7.13 1.07 -11.59
CA ILE A 81 -8.40 0.38 -11.82
C ILE A 81 -8.44 -0.10 -13.27
N LYS A 82 -8.75 -1.38 -13.50
CA LYS A 82 -9.08 -1.87 -14.85
C LYS A 82 -10.47 -1.39 -15.23
N GLY A 83 -10.55 -0.46 -16.17
CA GLY A 83 -11.83 -0.03 -16.74
C GLY A 83 -12.32 -1.02 -17.80
N GLU A 84 -13.51 -1.59 -17.61
CA GLU A 84 -14.21 -2.29 -18.69
C GLU A 84 -14.83 -1.26 -19.65
N ARG A 85 -14.33 -1.19 -20.89
CA ARG A 85 -15.03 -0.47 -21.95
C ARG A 85 -16.29 -1.26 -22.31
N ASN A 86 -17.45 -0.81 -21.82
CA ASN A 86 -18.74 -1.25 -22.36
C ASN A 86 -18.79 -0.94 -23.87
N ARG A 87 -18.63 -1.97 -24.71
CA ARG A 87 -18.85 -1.84 -26.16
C ARG A 87 -20.34 -1.55 -26.37
N LYS A 88 -20.67 -0.33 -26.81
CA LYS A 88 -22.03 0.00 -27.27
C LYS A 88 -22.39 -0.96 -28.41
N ILE A 89 -23.29 -1.90 -28.17
CA ILE A 89 -23.91 -2.70 -29.23
C ILE A 89 -24.77 -1.74 -30.05
N ARG A 90 -24.34 -1.42 -31.28
CA ARG A 90 -25.16 -0.67 -32.25
C ARG A 90 -26.10 -1.66 -32.92
N TYR A 91 -27.39 -1.59 -32.59
CA TYR A 91 -28.42 -2.24 -33.42
C TYR A 91 -28.54 -1.48 -34.74
N ARG A 92 -28.23 -2.13 -35.86
CA ARG A 92 -28.60 -1.65 -37.19
C ARG A 92 -30.07 -2.01 -37.41
N LYS A 93 -30.96 -1.02 -37.46
CA LYS A 93 -32.28 -1.21 -38.07
C LYS A 93 -32.07 -1.09 -39.58
N GLU A 94 -32.22 -2.19 -40.30
CA GLU A 94 -32.43 -2.15 -41.74
C GLU A 94 -33.92 -1.81 -41.95
N PHE A 95 -34.16 -0.74 -42.70
CA PHE A 95 -35.46 -0.43 -43.33
C PHE A 95 -35.28 -0.58 -44.83
#